data_AF-K3X5H6-F1
#
_entry.id   AF-K3X5H6-F1
#
_cell.length_a   1.000
_cell.length_b   1.000
_cell.length_c   1.000
_cell.angle_alpha   90.00
_cell.angle_beta   90.00
_cell.angle_gamma   90.00
#
_symmetry.space_group_name_H-M   'P 1'
#
loop_
_entity.id
_entity.type
_entity.pdbx_description
1 polymer ?
#
loop_
_entity_poly.entity_id
_entity_poly.type
_entity_poly.pdbx_seq_one_letter_code
_entity_poly.pdbx_strand_id
1 'polypeptide(L)'
;MEYCHDHIHKIQKKLSGSEIKIHKAVKKFMELPNVYGNAYGFMDAILREKYSCGEYHLSVLIEFFRELPEPEHKLDGCLVLLQVDAQMLTSNHRHHSLALAYFIYELMATLDHTPSKPRVDQMWFEWYAPAVHEIVYGHAVQIESITRNERLYLPADDIKYDSERRFALTWTQPWAASRENVEAQWQLRPGNDDKTWFYLVNVKYHDEYIYTSETHHDHCHHGSHFAFSRSGGNPEDKGRWELHSFSRDVFALYNRQYGVYLYASDLLRDPERRFALTARPDAPLYENHKWLLRPLPEF
;
A
#
# COMPACT_ATOMS: atom_id res chain seq x y z
N MET A 1 22.16 -21.35 -23.61
CA MET A 1 21.15 -20.40 -23.08
C MET A 1 19.73 -20.70 -23.58
N GLU A 2 19.52 -21.45 -24.68
CA GLU A 2 18.18 -21.84 -25.15
C GLU A 2 17.47 -22.93 -24.31
N TYR A 3 18.19 -23.72 -23.52
CA TYR A 3 17.60 -24.82 -22.74
C TYR A 3 16.79 -24.39 -21.50
N CYS A 4 16.95 -23.14 -21.03
CA CYS A 4 16.15 -22.60 -19.91
C CYS A 4 14.79 -22.05 -20.35
N HIS A 5 14.61 -21.71 -21.63
CA HIS A 5 13.41 -21.04 -22.12
C HIS A 5 12.19 -21.98 -22.18
N ASP A 6 12.37 -23.25 -22.55
CA ASP A 6 11.25 -24.18 -22.77
C ASP A 6 10.62 -24.74 -21.49
N HIS A 7 11.34 -24.76 -20.37
CA HIS A 7 10.82 -25.33 -19.11
C HIS A 7 9.99 -24.36 -18.27
N ILE A 8 10.00 -23.07 -18.60
CA ILE A 8 9.32 -22.01 -17.85
C ILE A 8 7.91 -21.72 -18.44
N HIS A 9 7.70 -21.95 -19.74
CA HIS A 9 6.43 -21.65 -20.41
C HIS A 9 5.22 -22.49 -19.96
N LYS A 10 5.43 -23.64 -19.28
CA LYS A 10 4.34 -24.56 -18.86
C LYS A 10 3.63 -24.20 -17.54
N ILE A 11 3.96 -23.10 -16.89
CA ILE A 11 3.45 -22.78 -15.53
C ILE A 11 2.09 -22.01 -15.55
N GLN A 12 1.59 -21.59 -16.71
CA GLN A 12 0.55 -20.57 -16.86
C GLN A 12 -0.94 -21.00 -16.76
N LYS A 13 -1.37 -22.09 -16.10
CA LYS A 13 -2.83 -22.33 -15.93
C LYS A 13 -3.30 -22.81 -14.55
N LYS A 14 -4.35 -22.12 -14.06
CA LYS A 14 -5.27 -22.36 -12.91
C LYS A 14 -4.76 -22.09 -11.48
N LEU A 15 -5.46 -21.15 -10.83
CA LEU A 15 -5.32 -20.64 -9.46
C LEU A 15 -5.99 -21.54 -8.41
N SER A 16 -5.59 -22.81 -8.38
CA SER A 16 -5.74 -23.70 -7.21
C SER A 16 -4.46 -24.54 -7.01
N GLY A 17 -3.33 -23.97 -7.42
CA GLY A 17 -2.02 -24.62 -7.48
C GLY A 17 -0.86 -23.62 -7.56
N SER A 18 -1.05 -22.40 -7.05
CA SER A 18 0.02 -21.39 -6.94
C SER A 18 1.13 -21.87 -6.00
N GLU A 19 0.76 -22.39 -4.83
CA GLU A 19 1.70 -22.88 -3.82
C GLU A 19 2.58 -24.04 -4.36
N ILE A 20 1.97 -25.02 -5.03
CA ILE A 20 2.68 -26.13 -5.69
C ILE A 20 3.62 -25.61 -6.81
N LYS A 21 3.26 -24.52 -7.49
CA LYS A 21 4.10 -23.91 -8.54
C LYS A 21 5.26 -23.14 -7.95
N ILE A 22 5.04 -22.41 -6.86
CA ILE A 22 6.08 -21.63 -6.18
C ILE A 22 7.09 -22.57 -5.54
N HIS A 23 6.63 -23.60 -4.82
CA HIS A 23 7.53 -24.59 -4.24
C HIS A 23 8.41 -25.28 -5.30
N LYS A 24 7.83 -25.61 -6.46
CA LYS A 24 8.60 -26.14 -7.61
C LYS A 24 9.57 -25.11 -8.19
N ALA A 25 9.20 -23.84 -8.25
CA ALA A 25 10.07 -22.77 -8.73
C ALA A 25 11.26 -22.55 -7.79
N VAL A 26 11.03 -22.55 -6.47
CA VAL A 26 12.07 -22.47 -5.45
C VAL A 26 13.01 -23.66 -5.57
N LYS A 27 12.48 -24.88 -5.67
CA LYS A 27 13.32 -26.08 -5.87
C LYS A 27 14.22 -25.95 -7.09
N LYS A 28 13.68 -25.55 -8.24
CA LYS A 28 14.45 -25.33 -9.46
C LYS A 28 15.50 -24.23 -9.32
N PHE A 29 15.17 -23.15 -8.61
CA PHE A 29 16.11 -22.08 -8.33
C PHE A 29 17.30 -22.58 -7.50
N MET A 30 17.02 -23.40 -6.47
CA MET A 30 18.05 -24.00 -5.63
C MET A 30 18.90 -25.07 -6.35
N GLU A 31 18.41 -25.61 -7.48
CA GLU A 31 19.16 -26.54 -8.36
C GLU A 31 20.12 -25.80 -9.32
N LEU A 32 20.11 -24.46 -9.35
CA LEU A 32 21.00 -23.69 -10.24
C LEU A 32 22.48 -23.85 -9.85
N PRO A 33 23.40 -23.93 -10.82
CA PRO A 33 24.83 -24.06 -10.54
C PRO A 33 25.35 -22.88 -9.72
N ASN A 34 26.00 -23.18 -8.58
CA ASN A 34 26.57 -22.18 -7.69
C ASN A 34 25.55 -21.11 -7.21
N VAL A 35 24.29 -21.50 -6.98
CA VAL A 35 23.24 -20.57 -6.54
C VAL A 35 23.64 -19.79 -5.28
N TYR A 36 24.26 -20.45 -4.30
CA TYR A 36 24.72 -19.80 -3.06
C TYR A 36 25.74 -18.68 -3.26
N GLY A 37 26.54 -18.74 -4.34
CA GLY A 37 27.52 -17.70 -4.68
C GLY A 37 27.06 -16.71 -5.75
N ASN A 38 25.90 -16.96 -6.38
CA ASN A 38 25.45 -16.19 -7.55
C ASN A 38 23.93 -15.94 -7.58
N ALA A 39 23.26 -16.03 -6.44
CA ALA A 39 21.81 -15.85 -6.33
C ALA A 39 21.36 -14.50 -6.90
N TYR A 40 22.05 -13.41 -6.53
CA TYR A 40 21.84 -12.09 -7.09
C TYR A 40 21.83 -12.07 -8.62
N GLY A 41 22.85 -12.66 -9.25
CA GLY A 41 22.96 -12.67 -10.72
C GLY A 41 21.83 -13.45 -11.40
N PHE A 42 21.41 -14.57 -10.81
CA PHE A 42 20.25 -15.32 -11.32
C PHE A 42 18.94 -14.55 -11.14
N MET A 43 18.75 -13.90 -9.99
CA MET A 43 17.56 -13.08 -9.73
C MET A 43 17.51 -11.86 -10.66
N ASP A 44 18.64 -11.19 -10.89
CA ASP A 44 18.76 -10.06 -11.82
C ASP A 44 18.35 -10.46 -13.23
N ALA A 45 18.86 -11.58 -13.74
CA ALA A 45 18.47 -12.08 -15.06
C ALA A 45 16.96 -12.38 -15.15
N ILE A 46 16.39 -13.07 -14.16
CA ILE A 46 14.98 -13.47 -14.16
C ILE A 46 14.06 -12.25 -14.05
N LEU A 47 14.34 -11.34 -13.11
CA LEU A 47 13.49 -10.19 -12.82
C LEU A 47 13.59 -9.14 -13.92
N ARG A 48 14.79 -8.84 -14.44
CA ARG A 48 14.92 -7.89 -15.56
C ARG A 48 14.16 -8.35 -16.79
N GLU A 49 14.17 -9.63 -17.12
CA GLU A 49 13.47 -10.12 -18.30
C GLU A 49 11.96 -10.20 -18.07
N LYS A 50 11.54 -10.83 -16.96
CA LYS A 50 10.14 -11.26 -16.78
C LYS A 50 9.30 -10.28 -15.97
N TYR A 51 9.87 -9.67 -14.94
CA TYR A 51 9.14 -8.66 -14.14
C TYR A 51 8.97 -7.37 -14.94
N SER A 52 10.01 -6.90 -15.65
CA SER A 52 9.90 -5.68 -16.45
C SER A 52 8.89 -5.78 -17.61
N CYS A 53 8.67 -6.98 -18.14
CA CYS A 53 7.65 -7.24 -19.16
C CYS A 53 6.23 -7.45 -18.58
N GLY A 54 6.06 -7.36 -17.25
CA GLY A 54 4.78 -7.59 -16.58
C GLY A 54 4.33 -9.06 -16.54
N GLU A 55 5.21 -10.01 -16.85
CA GLU A 55 4.88 -11.44 -16.81
C GLU A 55 4.75 -11.96 -15.37
N TYR A 56 5.50 -11.37 -14.42
CA TYR A 56 5.43 -11.70 -13.00
C TYR A 56 4.74 -10.60 -12.20
N HIS A 57 3.68 -10.96 -11.49
CA HIS A 57 3.04 -10.09 -10.50
C HIS A 57 3.88 -10.04 -9.22
N LEU A 58 3.91 -8.86 -8.58
CA LEU A 58 4.67 -8.63 -7.35
C LEU A 58 4.28 -9.59 -6.22
N SER A 59 2.99 -9.93 -6.07
CA SER A 59 2.54 -10.90 -5.04
C SER A 59 3.20 -12.27 -5.21
N VAL A 60 3.30 -12.77 -6.44
CA VAL A 60 3.95 -14.05 -6.75
C VAL A 60 5.45 -14.00 -6.46
N LEU A 61 6.10 -12.87 -6.72
CA LEU A 61 7.52 -12.69 -6.41
C LEU A 61 7.77 -12.65 -4.90
N ILE A 62 6.91 -11.96 -4.13
CA ILE A 62 7.00 -11.93 -2.67
C ILE A 62 6.80 -13.33 -2.10
N GLU A 63 5.81 -14.09 -2.57
CA GLU A 63 5.62 -15.49 -2.14
C GLU A 63 6.84 -16.36 -2.48
N PHE A 64 7.41 -16.20 -3.68
CA PHE A 64 8.65 -16.89 -4.06
C PHE A 64 9.81 -16.54 -3.12
N PHE A 65 10.02 -15.26 -2.80
CA PHE A 65 11.07 -14.85 -1.87
C PHE A 65 10.82 -15.40 -0.45
N ARG A 66 9.57 -15.41 0.01
CA ARG A 66 9.21 -15.96 1.33
C ARG A 66 9.61 -17.43 1.45
N GLU A 67 9.40 -18.21 0.39
CA GLU A 67 9.70 -19.65 0.33
C GLU A 67 11.19 -19.98 0.12
N LEU A 68 12.06 -19.00 -0.18
CA LEU A 68 13.49 -19.26 -0.26
C LEU A 68 14.05 -19.69 1.12
N PRO A 69 14.94 -20.68 1.18
CA PRO A 69 15.48 -21.13 2.46
C PRO A 69 16.50 -20.14 3.05
N GLU A 70 17.31 -19.51 2.21
CA GLU A 70 18.41 -18.63 2.63
C GLU A 70 17.93 -17.16 2.73
N PRO A 71 18.03 -16.52 3.92
CA PRO A 71 17.67 -15.10 4.08
C PRO A 71 18.46 -14.16 3.17
N GLU A 72 19.71 -14.48 2.86
CA GLU A 72 20.56 -13.70 1.95
C GLU A 72 20.00 -13.67 0.53
N HIS A 73 19.47 -14.81 0.05
CA HIS A 73 18.82 -14.87 -1.25
C HIS A 73 17.55 -14.01 -1.27
N LYS A 74 16.79 -13.97 -0.16
CA LYS A 74 15.62 -13.07 -0.03
C LYS A 74 16.01 -11.61 -0.17
N LEU A 75 17.10 -11.21 0.49
CA LEU A 75 17.63 -9.84 0.43
C LEU A 75 18.08 -9.48 -0.99
N ASP A 76 18.83 -10.38 -1.65
CA ASP A 76 19.26 -10.18 -3.04
C ASP A 76 18.05 -10.01 -3.97
N GLY A 77 16.99 -10.80 -3.78
CA GLY A 77 15.75 -10.72 -4.55
C GLY A 77 15.04 -9.38 -4.39
N CYS A 78 14.91 -8.89 -3.14
CA CYS A 78 14.37 -7.57 -2.86
C CYS A 78 15.19 -6.46 -3.55
N LEU A 79 16.52 -6.53 -3.45
CA LEU A 79 17.40 -5.50 -4.01
C LEU A 79 17.31 -5.43 -5.53
N VAL A 80 17.33 -6.59 -6.20
CA VAL A 80 17.13 -6.65 -7.64
C VAL A 80 15.76 -6.12 -8.02
N LEU A 81 14.70 -6.58 -7.35
CA LEU A 81 13.32 -6.15 -7.64
C LEU A 81 13.21 -4.62 -7.63
N LEU A 82 13.78 -3.99 -6.61
CA LEU A 82 13.70 -2.54 -6.42
C LEU A 82 14.60 -1.78 -7.40
N GLN A 83 15.73 -2.35 -7.82
CA GLN A 83 16.52 -1.79 -8.94
C GLN A 83 15.77 -1.85 -10.28
N VAL A 84 15.08 -2.96 -10.56
CA VAL A 84 14.28 -3.10 -11.78
C VAL A 84 13.12 -2.11 -11.75
N ASP A 85 12.41 -2.02 -10.63
CA ASP A 85 11.26 -1.11 -10.46
C ASP A 85 11.66 0.36 -10.66
N ALA A 86 12.81 0.77 -10.13
CA ALA A 86 13.35 2.12 -10.31
C ALA A 86 13.62 2.49 -11.78
N GLN A 87 13.87 1.50 -12.65
CA GLN A 87 14.16 1.70 -14.07
C GLN A 87 12.90 1.70 -14.96
N MET A 88 11.74 1.28 -14.43
CA MET A 88 10.49 1.24 -15.20
C MET A 88 9.83 2.62 -15.29
N LEU A 89 9.44 3.05 -16.50
CA LEU A 89 8.88 4.37 -16.79
C LEU A 89 7.40 4.52 -16.38
N THR A 90 6.61 3.45 -16.46
CA THR A 90 5.16 3.46 -16.22
C THR A 90 4.84 2.57 -15.03
N SER A 91 4.66 3.18 -13.89
CA SER A 91 4.64 2.45 -12.64
C SER A 91 3.25 2.05 -12.18
N ASN A 92 2.59 1.18 -12.94
CA ASN A 92 1.63 0.28 -12.30
C ASN A 92 2.35 -0.69 -11.32
N HIS A 93 3.70 -0.73 -11.36
CA HIS A 93 4.60 -1.53 -10.53
C HIS A 93 5.30 -0.76 -9.39
N ARG A 94 5.60 0.55 -9.53
CA ARG A 94 6.02 1.44 -8.39
C ARG A 94 4.88 1.76 -7.43
N HIS A 95 3.76 1.06 -7.54
CA HIS A 95 2.92 0.89 -6.37
C HIS A 95 3.79 0.16 -5.33
N HIS A 96 4.50 0.92 -4.50
CA HIS A 96 5.19 0.42 -3.32
C HIS A 96 4.15 -0.37 -2.52
N SER A 97 4.10 -1.66 -2.78
CA SER A 97 3.16 -2.52 -2.11
C SER A 97 3.61 -2.55 -0.67
N LEU A 98 2.71 -2.18 0.23
CA LEU A 98 2.96 -2.37 1.66
C LEU A 98 3.35 -3.83 1.93
N ALA A 99 2.92 -4.81 1.12
CA ALA A 99 3.36 -6.18 1.21
C ALA A 99 4.89 -6.37 1.12
N LEU A 100 5.57 -5.64 0.22
CA LEU A 100 7.03 -5.69 0.12
C LEU A 100 7.69 -5.00 1.33
N ALA A 101 7.09 -3.91 1.83
CA ALA A 101 7.56 -3.23 3.03
C ALA A 101 7.45 -4.15 4.27
N TYR A 102 6.30 -4.79 4.48
CA TYR A 102 6.11 -5.79 5.54
C TYR A 102 7.08 -6.96 5.40
N PHE A 103 7.26 -7.49 4.18
CA PHE A 103 8.22 -8.57 3.94
C PHE A 103 9.66 -8.17 4.29
N ILE A 104 10.09 -6.97 3.89
CA ILE A 104 11.42 -6.46 4.23
C ILE A 104 11.57 -6.28 5.73
N TYR A 105 10.54 -5.79 6.42
CA TYR A 105 10.56 -5.66 7.88
C TYR A 105 10.70 -7.02 8.59
N GLU A 106 9.98 -8.05 8.14
CA GLU A 106 10.15 -9.42 8.63
C GLU A 106 11.57 -9.97 8.34
N LEU A 107 12.11 -9.65 7.16
CA LEU A 107 13.46 -10.05 6.77
C LEU A 107 14.53 -9.35 7.63
N MET A 108 14.34 -8.09 8.01
CA MET A 108 15.23 -7.37 8.93
C MET A 108 15.36 -8.11 10.26
N ALA A 109 14.24 -8.59 10.82
CA ALA A 109 14.23 -9.37 12.06
C ALA A 109 14.97 -10.71 11.89
N THR A 110 14.86 -11.35 10.73
CA THR A 110 15.56 -12.60 10.41
C THR A 110 17.07 -12.39 10.27
N LEU A 111 17.48 -11.23 9.74
CA LEU A 111 18.88 -10.89 9.48
C LEU A 111 19.57 -10.17 10.65
N ASP A 112 18.90 -9.95 11.79
CA ASP A 112 19.36 -9.09 12.89
C ASP A 112 20.77 -9.42 13.41
N HIS A 113 21.15 -10.71 13.37
CA HIS A 113 22.45 -11.20 13.85
C HIS A 113 23.37 -11.67 12.73
N THR A 114 23.12 -11.23 11.49
CA THR A 114 23.90 -11.61 10.30
C THR A 114 24.78 -10.44 9.81
N PRO A 115 25.86 -10.71 9.04
CA PRO A 115 26.65 -9.66 8.41
C PRO A 115 25.87 -8.77 7.45
N SER A 116 24.70 -9.21 6.97
CA SER A 116 23.84 -8.47 6.05
C SER A 116 22.85 -7.52 6.73
N LYS A 117 22.81 -7.46 8.06
CA LYS A 117 21.97 -6.51 8.81
C LYS A 117 22.12 -5.06 8.34
N PRO A 118 23.33 -4.50 8.16
CA PRO A 118 23.47 -3.12 7.70
C PRO A 118 22.88 -2.89 6.30
N ARG A 119 22.94 -3.90 5.42
CA ARG A 119 22.44 -3.83 4.04
C ARG A 119 20.91 -3.81 4.00
N VAL A 120 20.24 -4.65 4.79
CA VAL A 120 18.77 -4.64 4.88
C VAL A 120 18.25 -3.39 5.59
N ASP A 121 18.98 -2.87 6.60
CA ASP A 121 18.63 -1.59 7.25
C ASP A 121 18.74 -0.42 6.29
N GLN A 122 19.86 -0.31 5.56
CA GLN A 122 20.04 0.74 4.57
C GLN A 122 18.92 0.71 3.53
N MET A 123 18.59 -0.48 3.02
CA MET A 123 17.48 -0.70 2.09
C MET A 123 16.14 -0.18 2.66
N TRP A 124 15.85 -0.50 3.92
CA TRP A 124 14.62 -0.09 4.60
C TRP A 124 14.47 1.44 4.70
N PHE A 125 15.54 2.14 5.10
CA PHE A 125 15.51 3.59 5.31
C PHE A 125 15.65 4.41 4.03
N GLU A 126 16.37 3.91 3.02
CA GLU A 126 16.53 4.62 1.75
C GLU A 126 15.27 4.54 0.89
N TRP A 127 14.59 3.40 0.85
CA TRP A 127 13.51 3.16 -0.10
C TRP A 127 12.12 3.48 0.42
N TYR A 128 11.87 3.30 1.71
CA TYR A 128 10.56 3.62 2.28
C TYR A 128 10.57 4.97 2.98
N ALA A 129 9.47 5.72 2.83
CA ALA A 129 9.27 6.94 3.59
C ALA A 129 9.04 6.63 5.07
N PRO A 130 9.36 7.55 5.99
CA PRO A 130 9.08 7.38 7.42
C PRO A 130 7.62 7.00 7.71
N ALA A 131 6.65 7.52 6.97
CA ALA A 131 5.25 7.15 7.14
C ALA A 131 4.97 5.67 6.82
N VAL A 132 5.68 5.06 5.87
CA VAL A 132 5.56 3.63 5.57
C VAL A 132 6.15 2.81 6.72
N HIS A 133 7.23 3.29 7.35
CA HIS A 133 7.77 2.65 8.55
C HIS A 133 6.73 2.63 9.67
N GLU A 134 6.11 3.78 9.96
CA GLU A 134 5.03 3.88 10.95
C GLU A 134 3.87 2.91 10.65
N ILE A 135 3.42 2.83 9.39
CA ILE A 135 2.36 1.90 8.98
C ILE A 135 2.77 0.45 9.24
N VAL A 136 3.99 0.06 8.87
CA VAL A 136 4.48 -1.31 9.05
C VAL A 136 4.65 -1.66 10.53
N TYR A 137 5.05 -0.70 11.37
CA TYR A 137 5.09 -0.85 12.82
C TYR A 137 3.70 -0.85 13.48
N GLY A 138 2.62 -0.60 12.71
CA GLY A 138 1.25 -0.52 13.21
C GLY A 138 0.95 0.79 13.94
N HIS A 139 1.80 1.80 13.78
CA HIS A 139 1.59 3.14 14.31
C HIS A 139 0.65 3.95 13.43
N ALA A 140 0.17 5.06 13.99
CA ALA A 140 -0.72 5.97 13.29
C ALA A 140 0.05 6.98 12.42
N VAL A 141 -0.59 7.40 11.35
CA VAL A 141 -0.10 8.44 10.43
C VAL A 141 -1.15 9.52 10.24
N GLN A 142 -0.73 10.66 9.70
CA GLN A 142 -1.61 11.69 9.17
C GLN A 142 -1.73 11.57 7.66
N ILE A 143 -2.90 11.91 7.13
CA ILE A 143 -3.22 11.82 5.70
C ILE A 143 -3.55 13.24 5.23
N GLU A 144 -2.68 13.80 4.37
CA GLU A 144 -2.76 15.19 3.90
C GLU A 144 -2.99 15.24 2.39
N SER A 145 -3.95 16.07 1.95
CA SER A 145 -4.14 16.34 0.53
C SER A 145 -2.98 17.18 0.01
N ILE A 146 -2.35 16.73 -1.08
CA ILE A 146 -1.21 17.44 -1.67
C ILE A 146 -1.65 18.74 -2.34
N THR A 147 -2.77 18.71 -3.04
CA THR A 147 -3.26 19.86 -3.80
C THR A 147 -3.83 20.94 -2.90
N ARG A 148 -4.35 20.56 -1.72
CA ARG A 148 -5.06 21.50 -0.83
C ARG A 148 -4.33 21.78 0.48
N ASN A 149 -3.34 20.98 0.85
CA ASN A 149 -2.69 21.01 2.16
C ASN A 149 -3.72 20.88 3.32
N GLU A 150 -4.75 20.08 3.10
CA GLU A 150 -5.84 19.82 4.04
C GLU A 150 -5.70 18.41 4.64
N ARG A 151 -6.03 18.23 5.93
CA ARG A 151 -5.92 16.93 6.61
C ARG A 151 -7.23 16.17 6.64
N LEU A 152 -7.17 14.89 6.29
CA LEU A 152 -8.29 13.96 6.47
C LEU A 152 -8.50 13.70 7.96
N TYR A 153 -9.74 13.81 8.44
CA TYR A 153 -10.10 13.59 9.83
C TYR A 153 -11.56 13.14 9.99
N LEU A 154 -11.92 12.64 11.18
CA LEU A 154 -13.31 12.38 11.56
C LEU A 154 -13.79 13.43 12.56
N PRO A 155 -14.93 14.10 12.31
CA PRO A 155 -15.44 15.13 13.19
C PRO A 155 -16.08 14.55 14.46
N ALA A 156 -16.28 15.43 15.45
CA ALA A 156 -17.02 15.17 16.67
C ALA A 156 -18.50 14.78 16.44
N ASP A 157 -19.14 14.28 17.50
CA ASP A 157 -20.48 13.64 17.45
C ASP A 157 -21.61 14.58 17.00
N ASP A 158 -21.46 15.88 17.21
CA ASP A 158 -22.40 16.92 16.80
C ASP A 158 -22.45 17.13 15.27
N ILE A 159 -21.46 16.62 14.53
CA ILE A 159 -21.32 16.78 13.08
C ILE A 159 -21.54 15.43 12.35
N LYS A 160 -22.01 14.40 13.07
CA LYS A 160 -22.38 13.11 12.47
C LYS A 160 -23.41 13.26 11.37
N TYR A 161 -23.40 12.30 10.45
CA TYR A 161 -24.47 12.18 9.47
C TYR A 161 -25.72 11.60 10.12
N ASP A 162 -25.55 10.51 10.89
CA ASP A 162 -26.59 9.88 11.70
C ASP A 162 -25.98 9.17 12.92
N SER A 163 -26.78 8.38 13.65
CA SER A 163 -26.32 7.65 14.83
C SER A 163 -25.21 6.64 14.56
N GLU A 164 -25.06 6.18 13.32
CA GLU A 164 -24.13 5.11 12.93
C GLU A 164 -22.96 5.59 12.08
N ARG A 165 -23.03 6.81 11.51
CA ARG A 165 -22.12 7.26 10.46
C ARG A 165 -21.62 8.69 10.65
N ARG A 166 -20.33 8.90 10.39
CA ARG A 166 -19.72 10.23 10.27
C ARG A 166 -19.23 10.45 8.85
N PHE A 167 -19.33 11.68 8.36
CA PHE A 167 -18.61 12.05 7.15
C PHE A 167 -17.11 11.99 7.38
N ALA A 168 -16.37 11.41 6.43
CA ALA A 168 -14.94 11.70 6.33
C ALA A 168 -14.77 13.11 5.75
N LEU A 169 -14.01 13.95 6.44
CA LEU A 169 -13.86 15.36 6.09
C LEU A 169 -12.37 15.70 5.94
N THR A 170 -12.10 16.78 5.19
CA THR A 170 -10.80 17.46 5.22
C THR A 170 -10.93 18.82 5.90
N TRP A 171 -9.96 19.15 6.74
CA TRP A 171 -9.91 20.41 7.48
C TRP A 171 -9.18 21.48 6.67
N THR A 172 -9.82 22.62 6.43
CA THR A 172 -9.33 23.66 5.50
C THR A 172 -8.41 24.69 6.14
N GLN A 173 -8.40 24.79 7.47
CA GLN A 173 -7.57 25.78 8.17
C GLN A 173 -6.16 25.23 8.45
N PRO A 174 -5.14 26.09 8.58
CA PRO A 174 -3.80 25.68 8.97
C PRO A 174 -3.86 24.89 10.28
N TRP A 175 -3.38 23.65 10.22
CA TRP A 175 -3.38 22.77 11.37
C TRP A 175 -1.94 22.53 11.80
N ALA A 176 -1.58 22.91 13.03
CA ALA A 176 -0.28 22.53 13.60
C ALA A 176 -0.19 21.00 13.70
N ALA A 177 0.92 20.41 13.22
CA ALA A 177 1.15 18.99 13.44
C ALA A 177 1.27 18.76 14.96
N SER A 178 0.33 18.02 15.54
CA SER A 178 0.33 17.69 16.97
C SER A 178 -0.29 16.31 17.19
N ARG A 179 0.31 15.56 18.12
CA ARG A 179 -0.18 14.26 18.58
C ARG A 179 -1.50 14.33 19.35
N GLU A 180 -1.91 15.52 19.78
CA GLU A 180 -3.18 15.73 20.47
C GLU A 180 -4.38 15.66 19.52
N ASN A 181 -4.15 15.84 18.22
CA ASN A 181 -5.18 15.82 17.18
C ASN A 181 -5.54 14.41 16.74
N VAL A 182 -5.95 13.58 17.69
CA VAL A 182 -6.27 12.16 17.49
C VAL A 182 -7.39 11.91 16.45
N GLU A 183 -8.21 12.93 16.16
CA GLU A 183 -9.23 12.88 15.10
C GLU A 183 -8.66 12.80 13.68
N ALA A 184 -7.45 13.33 13.48
CA ALA A 184 -6.76 13.37 12.19
C ALA A 184 -5.69 12.27 12.07
N GLN A 185 -5.64 11.35 13.03
CA GLN A 185 -4.67 10.25 13.05
C GLN A 185 -5.35 8.96 12.62
N TRP A 186 -4.65 8.21 11.77
CA TRP A 186 -5.16 7.04 11.08
C TRP A 186 -4.22 5.87 11.22
N GLN A 187 -4.75 4.70 11.60
CA GLN A 187 -4.06 3.44 11.52
C GLN A 187 -4.49 2.71 10.24
N LEU A 188 -3.51 2.27 9.45
CA LEU A 188 -3.73 1.39 8.30
C LEU A 188 -3.57 -0.05 8.78
N ARG A 189 -4.68 -0.71 9.11
CA ARG A 189 -4.66 -2.09 9.61
C ARG A 189 -4.73 -3.06 8.43
N PRO A 190 -3.74 -3.93 8.22
CA PRO A 190 -3.80 -4.88 7.12
C PRO A 190 -5.00 -5.80 7.28
N GLY A 191 -5.71 -6.03 6.18
CA GLY A 191 -6.93 -6.83 6.22
C GLY A 191 -6.79 -8.25 5.69
N ASN A 192 -5.64 -8.58 5.09
CA ASN A 192 -5.28 -9.93 4.69
C ASN A 192 -3.81 -10.26 5.02
N ASP A 193 -3.48 -11.54 4.90
CA ASP A 193 -2.13 -12.05 5.14
C ASP A 193 -1.12 -11.49 4.15
N ASP A 194 -1.51 -11.35 2.88
CA ASP A 194 -0.65 -10.81 1.82
C ASP A 194 -0.46 -9.29 1.89
N LYS A 195 -1.11 -8.59 2.83
CA LYS A 195 -0.99 -7.13 3.06
C LYS A 195 -1.27 -6.30 1.79
N THR A 196 -2.12 -6.81 0.91
CA THR A 196 -2.49 -6.15 -0.36
C THR A 196 -3.55 -5.07 -0.17
N TRP A 197 -4.33 -5.18 0.90
CA TRP A 197 -5.36 -4.21 1.25
C TRP A 197 -5.47 -4.04 2.76
N PHE A 198 -6.02 -2.92 3.19
CA PHE A 198 -6.11 -2.49 4.58
C PHE A 198 -7.43 -1.79 4.87
N TYR A 199 -7.67 -1.65 6.17
CA TYR A 199 -8.70 -0.84 6.75
C TYR A 199 -8.10 0.47 7.26
N LEU A 200 -8.73 1.61 6.95
CA LEU A 200 -8.38 2.88 7.58
C LEU A 200 -9.21 3.06 8.84
N VAL A 201 -8.53 3.03 9.99
CA VAL A 201 -9.15 3.15 11.31
C VAL A 201 -8.73 4.46 11.95
N ASN A 202 -9.69 5.21 12.47
CA ASN A 202 -9.37 6.45 13.17
C ASN A 202 -8.82 6.17 14.58
N VAL A 203 -7.83 6.93 15.04
CA VAL A 203 -7.25 6.71 16.38
C VAL A 203 -8.21 7.11 17.49
N LYS A 204 -8.94 8.23 17.35
CA LYS A 204 -9.93 8.65 18.35
C LYS A 204 -11.10 7.67 18.41
N TYR A 205 -11.58 7.26 17.25
CA TYR A 205 -12.72 6.35 17.09
C TYR A 205 -12.22 4.99 16.62
N HIS A 206 -11.60 4.25 17.55
CA HIS A 206 -10.80 3.03 17.29
C HIS A 206 -11.58 1.84 16.69
N ASP A 207 -12.91 1.91 16.67
CA ASP A 207 -13.84 0.95 16.06
C ASP A 207 -14.54 1.51 14.81
N GLU A 208 -14.17 2.72 14.37
CA GLU A 208 -14.72 3.38 13.20
C GLU A 208 -13.77 3.32 11.99
N TYR A 209 -14.31 2.81 10.89
CA TYR A 209 -13.58 2.51 9.66
C TYR A 209 -14.07 3.38 8.51
N ILE A 210 -13.16 4.02 7.76
CA ILE A 210 -13.57 4.69 6.51
C ILE A 210 -14.01 3.66 5.48
N TYR A 211 -15.15 3.91 4.84
CA TYR A 211 -15.67 3.12 3.74
C TYR A 211 -16.31 3.99 2.66
N THR A 212 -16.44 3.40 1.47
CA THR A 212 -17.15 4.00 0.33
C THR A 212 -18.65 3.74 0.45
N SER A 213 -19.46 4.80 0.45
CA SER A 213 -20.92 4.69 0.49
C SER A 213 -21.53 4.37 -0.89
N GLU A 214 -22.77 3.87 -0.88
CA GLU A 214 -23.65 3.90 -2.07
C GLU A 214 -24.39 5.24 -2.18
N THR A 215 -24.34 6.08 -1.15
CA THR A 215 -24.92 7.42 -1.17
C THR A 215 -24.17 8.29 -2.17
N HIS A 216 -24.80 8.56 -3.30
CA HIS A 216 -24.33 9.48 -4.31
C HIS A 216 -24.50 10.93 -3.86
N HIS A 217 -23.64 11.80 -4.36
CA HIS A 217 -23.87 13.24 -4.31
C HIS A 217 -24.22 13.74 -5.72
N ASP A 218 -25.50 14.01 -5.97
CA ASP A 218 -26.03 14.36 -7.31
C ASP A 218 -25.40 15.62 -7.92
N HIS A 219 -24.84 16.52 -7.10
CA HIS A 219 -24.18 17.75 -7.57
C HIS A 219 -22.65 17.67 -7.67
N CYS A 220 -22.04 16.52 -7.38
CA CYS A 220 -20.62 16.33 -7.61
C CYS A 220 -20.41 15.77 -9.02
N HIS A 221 -19.56 16.43 -9.80
CA HIS A 221 -19.21 15.94 -11.13
C HIS A 221 -18.71 14.49 -11.05
N HIS A 222 -19.17 13.63 -11.97
CA HIS A 222 -18.66 12.26 -12.21
C HIS A 222 -19.16 11.14 -11.27
N GLY A 223 -20.32 11.30 -10.64
CA GLY A 223 -20.97 10.20 -9.91
C GLY A 223 -20.28 9.82 -8.60
N SER A 224 -19.63 10.79 -7.95
CA SER A 224 -18.93 10.61 -6.70
C SER A 224 -19.83 10.10 -5.58
N HIS A 225 -19.26 9.28 -4.71
CA HIS A 225 -19.90 8.81 -3.48
C HIS A 225 -19.28 9.44 -2.25
N PHE A 226 -20.08 9.59 -1.19
CA PHE A 226 -19.55 9.97 0.11
C PHE A 226 -18.62 8.88 0.67
N ALA A 227 -17.53 9.32 1.30
CA ALA A 227 -16.80 8.48 2.25
C ALA A 227 -17.34 8.72 3.65
N PHE A 228 -17.71 7.64 4.33
CA PHE A 228 -18.17 7.68 5.72
C PHE A 228 -17.25 6.88 6.61
N SER A 229 -17.26 7.16 7.91
CA SER A 229 -16.93 6.17 8.93
C SER A 229 -18.19 5.49 9.44
N ARG A 230 -18.07 4.22 9.88
CA ARG A 230 -19.17 3.46 10.50
C ARG A 230 -18.83 3.12 11.93
N SER A 231 -19.69 3.48 12.88
CA SER A 231 -19.63 3.00 14.27
C SER A 231 -20.20 1.60 14.39
N GLY A 232 -19.63 0.77 15.27
CA GLY A 232 -20.16 -0.57 15.55
C GLY A 232 -19.63 -1.67 14.63
N GLY A 233 -18.51 -1.46 13.93
CA GLY A 233 -17.71 -2.54 13.36
C GLY A 233 -17.29 -2.38 11.91
N ASN A 234 -16.69 -3.46 11.40
CA ASN A 234 -16.05 -3.50 10.09
C ASN A 234 -17.08 -3.37 8.94
N PRO A 235 -16.92 -2.40 8.03
CA PRO A 235 -17.81 -2.17 6.88
C PRO A 235 -17.61 -3.17 5.72
N GLU A 236 -16.99 -4.31 5.98
CA GLU A 236 -16.73 -5.40 5.03
C GLU A 236 -15.97 -4.92 3.78
N ASP A 237 -16.35 -5.39 2.60
CA ASP A 237 -15.71 -5.08 1.32
C ASP A 237 -15.66 -3.57 1.04
N LYS A 238 -16.63 -2.79 1.57
CA LYS A 238 -16.76 -1.35 1.33
C LYS A 238 -15.66 -0.53 2.02
N GLY A 239 -15.04 -1.07 3.07
CA GLY A 239 -13.92 -0.42 3.76
C GLY A 239 -12.56 -1.03 3.45
N ARG A 240 -12.45 -1.87 2.42
CA ARG A 240 -11.16 -2.39 1.96
C ARG A 240 -10.51 -1.40 1.01
N TRP A 241 -9.32 -0.93 1.39
CA TRP A 241 -8.54 0.03 0.63
C TRP A 241 -7.22 -0.58 0.18
N GLU A 242 -6.77 -0.24 -1.01
CA GLU A 242 -5.46 -0.55 -1.58
C GLU A 242 -4.65 0.77 -1.65
N LEU A 243 -3.35 0.69 -1.39
CA LEU A 243 -2.48 1.87 -1.34
C LEU A 243 -1.68 1.91 -2.63
N HIS A 244 -2.00 2.85 -3.49
CA HIS A 244 -1.35 2.99 -4.78
C HIS A 244 -0.33 4.11 -4.70
N SER A 245 0.96 3.79 -4.69
CA SER A 245 2.01 4.81 -4.64
C SER A 245 2.20 5.50 -6.00
N PHE A 246 2.31 6.82 -5.98
CA PHE A 246 2.75 7.64 -7.11
C PHE A 246 4.22 8.06 -6.97
N SER A 247 4.68 8.27 -5.73
CA SER A 247 6.06 8.49 -5.34
C SER A 247 6.31 7.92 -3.95
N ARG A 248 7.55 8.02 -3.46
CA ARG A 248 8.00 7.50 -2.16
C ARG A 248 7.04 7.80 -0.99
N ASP A 249 6.42 8.98 -1.00
CA ASP A 249 5.59 9.56 0.06
C ASP A 249 4.16 9.90 -0.38
N VAL A 250 3.86 9.79 -1.68
CA VAL A 250 2.56 10.15 -2.25
C VAL A 250 1.78 8.93 -2.66
N PHE A 251 0.55 8.82 -2.18
CA PHE A 251 -0.30 7.65 -2.36
C PHE A 251 -1.73 8.02 -2.74
N ALA A 252 -2.39 7.10 -3.43
CA ALA A 252 -3.83 7.07 -3.62
C ALA A 252 -4.43 5.99 -2.71
N LEU A 253 -5.62 6.28 -2.19
CA LEU A 253 -6.43 5.31 -1.45
C LEU A 253 -7.51 4.77 -2.38
N TYR A 254 -7.30 3.55 -2.88
CA TYR A 254 -8.17 2.92 -3.88
C TYR A 254 -9.13 1.93 -3.22
N ASN A 255 -10.42 2.05 -3.51
CA ASN A 255 -11.43 1.08 -3.11
C ASN A 255 -11.75 0.17 -4.30
N ARG A 256 -11.26 -1.06 -4.25
CA ARG A 256 -11.41 -2.03 -5.35
C ARG A 256 -12.86 -2.47 -5.57
N GLN A 257 -13.68 -2.52 -4.52
CA GLN A 257 -15.08 -2.95 -4.61
C GLN A 257 -15.88 -2.05 -5.56
N TYR A 258 -15.63 -0.73 -5.51
CA TYR A 258 -16.33 0.24 -6.35
C TYR A 258 -15.49 0.78 -7.53
N GLY A 259 -14.19 0.47 -7.56
CA GLY A 259 -13.28 0.99 -8.59
C GLY A 259 -13.08 2.50 -8.49
N VAL A 260 -12.98 3.02 -7.27
CA VAL A 260 -12.92 4.46 -6.97
C VAL A 260 -11.77 4.80 -6.05
N TYR A 261 -11.35 6.06 -6.07
CA TYR A 261 -10.29 6.60 -5.22
C TYR A 261 -10.86 7.63 -4.24
N LEU A 262 -10.38 7.63 -2.99
CA LEU A 262 -10.65 8.72 -2.05
C LEU A 262 -9.97 10.02 -2.53
N TYR A 263 -10.68 11.14 -2.46
CA TYR A 263 -10.14 12.46 -2.81
C TYR A 263 -10.67 13.57 -1.91
N ALA A 264 -9.85 14.62 -1.81
CA ALA A 264 -10.23 15.87 -1.17
C ALA A 264 -11.11 16.68 -2.12
N SER A 265 -12.42 16.69 -1.87
CA SER A 265 -13.38 17.31 -2.78
C SER A 265 -13.43 18.83 -2.65
N ASP A 266 -14.01 19.48 -3.65
CA ASP A 266 -14.26 20.92 -3.64
C ASP A 266 -15.51 21.28 -2.81
N LEU A 267 -16.31 20.26 -2.46
CA LEU A 267 -17.58 20.42 -1.76
C LEU A 267 -17.34 20.76 -0.29
N LEU A 268 -17.73 21.98 0.09
CA LEU A 268 -17.71 22.43 1.48
C LEU A 268 -18.87 21.83 2.25
N ARG A 269 -18.58 21.34 3.46
CA ARG A 269 -19.58 21.11 4.50
C ARG A 269 -19.93 22.42 5.19
N ASP A 270 -18.90 23.19 5.53
CA ASP A 270 -18.94 24.50 6.18
C ASP A 270 -17.63 25.28 5.86
N PRO A 271 -17.43 26.52 6.35
CA PRO A 271 -16.25 27.31 6.02
C PRO A 271 -14.89 26.72 6.42
N GLU A 272 -14.87 25.72 7.31
CA GLU A 272 -13.64 25.11 7.85
C GLU A 272 -13.43 23.67 7.36
N ARG A 273 -14.42 23.10 6.65
CA ARG A 273 -14.49 21.67 6.36
C ARG A 273 -14.96 21.38 4.94
N ARG A 274 -14.27 20.49 4.27
CA ARG A 274 -14.72 19.88 3.01
C ARG A 274 -15.03 18.40 3.21
N PHE A 275 -15.86 17.86 2.32
CA PHE A 275 -16.06 16.43 2.28
C PHE A 275 -14.88 15.73 1.62
N ALA A 276 -14.44 14.61 2.22
CA ALA A 276 -13.69 13.61 1.48
C ALA A 276 -14.71 12.71 0.75
N LEU A 277 -14.55 12.59 -0.56
CA LEU A 277 -15.44 11.82 -1.42
C LEU A 277 -14.64 10.73 -2.12
N THR A 278 -15.35 9.86 -2.84
CA THR A 278 -14.74 8.85 -3.70
C THR A 278 -15.23 9.01 -5.12
N ALA A 279 -14.33 8.87 -6.10
CA ALA A 279 -14.68 8.97 -7.52
C ALA A 279 -13.81 8.04 -8.38
N ARG A 280 -14.30 7.74 -9.58
CA ARG A 280 -13.57 6.92 -10.56
C ARG A 280 -12.33 7.63 -11.10
N PRO A 281 -11.29 6.88 -11.51
CA PRO A 281 -10.02 7.45 -11.99
C PRO A 281 -10.10 8.28 -13.28
N ASP A 282 -11.16 8.13 -14.07
CA ASP A 282 -11.42 8.88 -15.30
C ASP A 282 -12.01 10.28 -15.04
N ALA A 283 -12.32 10.62 -13.78
CA ALA A 283 -12.67 11.97 -13.40
C ALA A 283 -11.44 12.89 -13.57
N PRO A 284 -11.61 14.17 -14.00
CA PRO A 284 -10.54 15.17 -14.15
C PRO A 284 -9.91 15.61 -12.81
N LEU A 285 -10.01 14.78 -11.77
CA LEU A 285 -9.61 15.02 -10.39
C LEU A 285 -8.31 14.29 -10.04
N TYR A 286 -7.54 13.80 -11.02
CA TYR A 286 -6.35 12.94 -10.82
C TYR A 286 -5.41 13.42 -9.70
N GLU A 287 -5.17 14.73 -9.60
CA GLU A 287 -4.30 15.30 -8.56
C GLU A 287 -4.95 15.31 -7.16
N ASN A 288 -6.27 15.43 -7.04
CA ASN A 288 -6.99 15.47 -5.77
C ASN A 288 -7.09 14.09 -5.08
N HIS A 289 -6.81 13.01 -5.80
CA HIS A 289 -6.70 11.65 -5.25
C HIS A 289 -5.34 11.37 -4.60
N LYS A 290 -4.38 12.31 -4.70
CA LYS A 290 -3.04 12.16 -4.17
C LYS A 290 -2.96 12.68 -2.74
N TRP A 291 -2.52 11.80 -1.86
CA TRP A 291 -2.38 12.02 -0.44
C TRP A 291 -0.92 11.84 -0.03
N LEU A 292 -0.41 12.77 0.78
CA LEU A 292 0.84 12.66 1.49
C LEU A 292 0.57 11.98 2.83
N LEU A 293 1.26 10.86 3.08
CA LEU A 293 1.22 10.21 4.39
C LEU A 293 2.36 10.76 5.24
N ARG A 294 2.05 11.21 6.46
CA ARG A 294 3.06 11.75 7.37
C ARG A 294 3.15 10.95 8.67
N PRO A 295 4.37 10.69 9.17
CA PRO A 295 4.53 10.22 10.55
C PRO A 295 4.02 11.30 11.52
N LEU A 296 3.67 10.88 12.73
CA LEU A 296 3.37 11.83 13.80
C LEU A 296 4.65 12.57 14.21
N PRO A 297 4.57 13.87 14.57
CA PRO A 297 5.74 14.61 15.03
C PRO A 297 6.41 13.93 16.24
N GLU A 298 7.74 13.97 16.28
CA GLU A 298 8.54 13.57 17.45
C GLU A 298 8.31 14.55 18.61
N PHE A 299 8.53 14.09 19.84
CA PHE A 299 8.31 14.88 21.07
C PHE A 299 9.36 15.97 21.28
#